data_AF-A0ABD0T1I0-F1
#
_entry.id   AF-A0ABD0T1I0-F1
#
_cell.length_a   1.000
_cell.length_b   1.000
_cell.length_c   1.000
_cell.angle_alpha   90.00
_cell.angle_beta   90.00
_cell.angle_gamma   90.00
#
_symmetry.space_group_name_H-M   'P 1'
#
loop_
_entity.id
_entity.type
_entity.pdbx_description
1 polymer ?
#
loop_
_entity_poly.entity_id
_entity_poly.type
_entity_poly.pdbx_seq_one_letter_code
_entity_poly.pdbx_strand_id
1 'polypeptide(L)'
;MHVTGNLAYKTIPTNKGNNLIMLKNYTFSKHTKSRNYYCSSKLKGCRARFKMDEKGDIIHGDFTHTHDPPKYAISSSGHYIKFKLKGCRARFKMDEKGDIIHGDFTHTHDPPKYAISSSGNYVKL
;
A
#
# COMPACT_ATOMS: atom_id res chain seq x y z
N MET A 1 -22.04 -11.72 7.65
CA MET A 1 -21.11 -12.47 8.52
C MET A 1 -20.64 -11.56 9.63
N HIS A 2 -21.05 -11.82 10.87
CA HIS A 2 -20.58 -11.10 12.05
C HIS A 2 -19.22 -11.69 12.43
N VAL A 3 -18.15 -10.92 12.33
CA VAL A 3 -16.85 -11.32 12.89
C VAL A 3 -16.82 -10.86 14.34
N THR A 4 -17.29 -11.70 15.25
CA THR A 4 -17.10 -11.55 16.70
C THR A 4 -15.73 -12.11 17.07
N GLY A 5 -14.69 -11.35 16.76
CA GLY A 5 -13.33 -11.67 17.16
C GLY A 5 -12.61 -10.37 17.45
N ASN A 6 -11.93 -10.29 18.59
CA ASN A 6 -11.16 -9.12 18.98
C ASN A 6 -9.97 -8.97 18.01
N LEU A 7 -10.20 -8.20 16.94
CA LEU A 7 -9.23 -7.95 15.89
C LEU A 7 -8.22 -6.93 16.40
N ALA A 8 -7.07 -7.43 16.86
CA ALA A 8 -5.97 -6.58 17.29
C ALA A 8 -5.50 -5.68 16.15
N TYR A 9 -5.39 -4.39 16.44
CA TYR A 9 -4.91 -3.38 15.51
C TYR A 9 -3.87 -2.48 16.18
N LYS A 10 -3.07 -1.78 15.38
CA LYS A 10 -2.14 -0.74 15.87
C LYS A 10 -2.61 0.63 15.41
N THR A 11 -2.48 1.63 16.27
CA THR A 11 -2.70 3.02 15.90
C THR A 11 -1.40 3.61 15.35
N ILE A 12 -1.49 4.32 14.23
CA ILE A 12 -0.37 5.05 13.65
C ILE A 12 -0.71 6.55 13.74
N PRO A 13 0.01 7.33 14.56
CA PRO A 13 -0.19 8.77 14.60
C PRO A 13 0.21 9.40 13.27
N THR A 14 -0.50 10.44 12.86
CA THR A 14 -0.12 11.27 11.71
C THR A 14 0.13 12.70 12.16
N ASN A 15 1.00 13.41 11.44
CA ASN A 15 1.34 14.82 11.73
C ASN A 15 0.13 15.77 11.67
N LYS A 16 -1.01 15.32 11.12
CA LYS A 16 -2.26 16.10 11.02
C LYS A 16 -3.22 15.84 12.20
N GLY A 17 -2.77 15.18 13.26
CA GLY A 17 -3.55 14.89 14.47
C GLY A 17 -4.57 13.75 14.34
N ASN A 18 -4.79 13.22 13.13
CA ASN A 18 -5.61 12.02 12.93
C ASN A 18 -4.76 10.76 13.03
N ASN A 19 -5.35 9.65 13.47
CA ASN A 19 -4.67 8.35 13.54
C ASN A 19 -5.13 7.43 12.39
N LEU A 20 -4.19 6.67 11.83
CA LEU A 20 -4.51 5.53 10.97
C LEU A 20 -4.62 4.26 11.84
N ILE A 21 -5.42 3.31 11.39
CA ILE A 21 -5.49 1.98 11.97
C ILE A 21 -4.74 1.00 11.07
N MET A 22 -3.74 0.31 11.62
CA MET A 22 -3.03 -0.80 11.01
C MET A 22 -3.70 -2.11 11.42
N LEU A 23 -4.27 -2.83 10.47
CA LEU A 23 -4.86 -4.14 10.68
C LEU A 23 -4.36 -5.09 9.58
N LYS A 24 -3.74 -6.21 9.97
CA LYS A 24 -3.16 -7.20 9.03
C LYS A 24 -2.29 -6.56 7.93
N ASN A 25 -1.41 -5.62 8.30
CA ASN A 25 -0.52 -4.84 7.41
C ASN A 25 -1.21 -3.87 6.43
N TYR A 26 -2.54 -3.73 6.50
CA TYR A 26 -3.27 -2.70 5.79
C TYR A 26 -3.57 -1.50 6.68
N THR A 27 -3.56 -0.31 6.10
CA THR A 27 -3.92 0.91 6.82
C THR A 27 -5.30 1.40 6.44
N PHE A 28 -6.02 1.90 7.44
CA PHE A 28 -7.35 2.46 7.31
C PHE A 28 -7.40 3.86 7.92
N SER A 29 -8.12 4.77 7.27
CA SER A 29 -8.36 6.12 7.75
C SER A 29 -9.82 6.28 8.16
N LYS A 30 -10.04 6.94 9.30
CA LYS A 30 -11.37 7.28 9.79
C LYS A 30 -12.04 8.30 8.87
N HIS A 31 -13.33 8.13 8.64
CA HIS A 31 -14.17 9.15 8.03
C HIS A 31 -14.52 10.24 9.04
N THR A 32 -14.45 11.51 8.63
CA THR A 32 -14.52 12.67 9.54
C THR A 32 -15.77 12.69 10.41
N LYS A 33 -16.94 12.33 9.86
CA LYS A 33 -18.23 12.43 10.54
C LYS A 33 -18.77 11.09 11.07
N SER A 34 -18.01 10.00 10.99
CA SER A 34 -18.50 8.70 11.42
C SER A 34 -17.41 7.82 12.02
N ARG A 35 -17.80 6.69 12.61
CA ARG A 35 -16.87 5.66 13.10
C ARG A 35 -16.53 4.64 12.01
N ASN A 36 -16.73 5.00 10.74
CA ASN A 36 -16.35 4.17 9.61
C ASN A 36 -14.90 4.44 9.26
N TYR A 37 -14.17 3.36 9.03
CA TYR A 37 -12.79 3.34 8.61
C TYR A 37 -12.72 2.73 7.23
N TYR A 38 -11.99 3.39 6.33
CA TYR A 38 -11.83 2.95 4.95
C TYR A 38 -10.37 2.67 4.68
N CYS A 39 -10.09 1.67 3.85
CA CYS A 39 -8.73 1.40 3.41
C CYS A 39 -8.10 2.67 2.83
N SER A 40 -6.84 2.94 3.16
CA SER A 40 -6.11 4.11 2.66
C SER A 40 -5.97 4.14 1.12
N SER A 41 -6.21 3.01 0.44
CA SER A 41 -6.25 2.92 -1.02
C SER A 41 -7.67 3.04 -1.60
N LYS A 42 -8.66 3.54 -0.85
CA LYS A 42 -10.05 3.72 -1.33
C LYS A 42 -10.12 4.51 -2.64
N LEU A 43 -9.32 5.56 -2.78
CA LEU A 43 -9.25 6.38 -4.00
C LEU A 43 -8.68 5.62 -5.21
N LYS A 44 -8.06 4.45 -4.99
CA LYS A 44 -7.58 3.53 -6.02
C LYS A 44 -8.55 2.37 -6.28
N GLY A 45 -9.79 2.46 -5.79
CA GLY A 45 -10.83 1.44 -6.01
C GLY A 45 -10.96 0.37 -4.93
N CYS A 46 -10.15 0.41 -3.87
CA CYS A 46 -10.28 -0.55 -2.77
C CYS A 46 -11.57 -0.33 -1.96
N ARG A 47 -12.35 -1.39 -1.71
CA ARG A 47 -13.64 -1.33 -1.01
C ARG A 47 -13.59 -1.75 0.45
N ALA A 48 -12.45 -2.28 0.91
CA ALA A 48 -12.25 -2.70 2.30
C ALA A 48 -12.55 -1.55 3.28
N ARG A 49 -13.37 -1.86 4.29
CA ARG A 49 -13.88 -0.90 5.28
C ARG A 49 -14.40 -1.64 6.51
N PHE A 50 -14.38 -0.96 7.66
CA PHE A 50 -15.02 -1.46 8.87
C PHE A 50 -15.59 -0.31 9.69
N LYS A 51 -16.42 -0.63 10.68
CA LYS A 51 -16.94 0.32 11.66
C LYS A 51 -16.45 -0.08 13.04
N MET A 52 -16.06 0.93 13.83
CA MET A 52 -15.77 0.78 15.25
C MET A 52 -16.92 1.30 16.11
N ASP A 53 -17.05 0.78 17.32
CA ASP A 53 -17.92 1.35 18.35
C ASP A 53 -17.23 2.50 19.12
N GLU A 54 -17.80 2.88 20.26
CA GLU A 54 -17.28 3.95 21.13
C GLU A 54 -16.07 3.54 21.95
N LYS A 55 -15.89 2.25 22.17
CA LYS A 55 -14.77 1.68 22.91
C LYS A 55 -13.56 1.42 22.01
N GLY A 56 -13.75 1.51 20.69
CA GLY A 56 -12.71 1.26 19.69
C GLY A 56 -12.75 -0.16 19.13
N ASP A 57 -13.74 -0.96 19.52
CA ASP A 57 -13.87 -2.34 19.06
C ASP A 57 -14.43 -2.37 17.64
N ILE A 58 -13.85 -3.22 16.79
CA ILE A 58 -14.32 -3.42 15.42
C ILE A 58 -15.61 -4.25 15.48
N ILE A 59 -16.74 -3.62 15.14
CA ILE A 59 -18.06 -4.26 15.24
C ILE A 59 -18.52 -4.95 13.96
N HIS A 60 -18.09 -4.47 12.78
CA HIS A 60 -18.29 -5.14 11.51
C HIS A 60 -17.40 -4.56 10.42
N GLY A 61 -17.12 -5.33 9.37
CA GLY A 61 -16.36 -4.85 8.22
C GLY A 61 -16.26 -5.85 7.09
N ASP A 62 -15.82 -5.33 5.94
CA ASP A 62 -15.32 -6.09 4.81
C ASP A 62 -13.82 -5.82 4.71
N PHE A 63 -13.02 -6.87 4.78
CA PHE A 63 -11.56 -6.81 4.75
C PHE A 63 -10.98 -7.34 3.43
N THR A 64 -11.81 -7.42 2.39
CA THR A 64 -11.38 -7.85 1.06
C THR A 64 -10.66 -6.71 0.35
N HIS A 65 -9.37 -6.92 0.05
CA HIS A 65 -8.53 -5.94 -0.63
C HIS A 65 -8.32 -6.32 -2.09
N THR A 66 -8.25 -5.32 -2.97
CA THR A 66 -7.93 -5.46 -4.40
C THR A 66 -6.50 -5.06 -4.74
N HIS A 67 -5.65 -4.97 -3.73
CA HIS A 67 -4.25 -4.55 -3.84
C HIS A 67 -3.45 -5.18 -2.72
N ASP A 68 -2.14 -5.29 -2.92
CA ASP A 68 -1.22 -5.80 -1.90
C ASP A 68 -1.07 -4.83 -0.71
N PRO A 69 -0.71 -5.35 0.49
CA PRO A 69 -0.44 -4.52 1.64
C PRO A 69 0.70 -3.52 1.37
N PRO A 70 0.59 -2.24 1.78
CA PRO A 70 1.71 -1.32 1.68
C PRO A 70 2.85 -1.73 2.62
N LYS A 71 4.09 -1.54 2.18
CA LYS A 71 5.28 -1.80 3.01
C LYS A 71 5.51 -0.63 3.98
N TYR A 72 5.80 -0.94 5.24
CA TYR A 72 6.16 0.02 6.29
C TYR A 72 7.47 -0.41 6.96
N ALA A 73 8.32 0.55 7.28
CA ALA A 73 9.39 0.39 8.26
C ALA A 73 8.97 1.03 9.58
N ILE A 74 9.49 0.52 10.69
CA ILE A 74 9.37 1.15 12.01
C ILE A 74 10.73 1.76 12.32
N SER A 75 10.78 3.06 12.60
CA SER A 75 12.01 3.73 13.03
C SER A 75 12.44 3.26 14.41
N SER A 76 13.68 3.54 14.81
CA SER A 76 14.15 3.35 16.19
C SER A 76 13.29 4.09 17.23
N SER A 77 12.66 5.19 16.83
CA SER A 77 11.70 5.96 17.64
C SER A 77 10.25 5.44 17.60
N GLY A 78 10.00 4.28 16.97
CA GLY A 78 8.68 3.66 16.89
C GLY A 78 7.73 4.24 15.84
N HIS A 79 8.20 5.17 15.00
CA HIS A 79 7.37 5.79 13.97
C HIS A 79 7.24 4.90 12.73
N TYR A 80 6.01 4.76 12.22
CA TYR A 80 5.75 4.04 10.98
C TYR A 80 6.08 4.90 9.77
N ILE A 81 7.09 4.50 9.02
CA ILE A 81 7.49 5.12 7.75
C ILE A 81 6.91 4.28 6.62
N LYS A 82 5.88 4.82 5.95
CA LYS A 82 5.33 4.19 4.75
C LYS A 82 6.35 4.28 3.62
N PHE A 83 6.76 3.16 3.07
CA PHE A 83 7.53 3.16 1.82
C PHE A 83 6.60 3.62 0.70
N LYS A 84 6.73 4.89 0.31
CA LYS A 84 6.23 5.35 -0.98
C LYS A 84 7.32 5.02 -1.98
N LEU A 85 7.03 4.09 -2.87
CA LEU A 85 7.84 3.83 -4.05
C LEU A 85 7.71 5.04 -4.96
N LYS A 86 8.44 6.12 -4.65
CA LYS A 86 8.49 7.32 -5.48
C LYS A 86 9.43 7.03 -6.64
N GLY A 87 8.90 6.43 -7.70
CA GLY A 87 9.58 6.23 -8.97
C GLY A 87 10.70 5.19 -8.92
N CYS A 88 10.83 4.46 -10.03
CA CYS A 88 12.05 3.72 -10.31
C CYS A 88 13.18 4.72 -10.53
N ARG A 89 14.30 4.59 -9.80
CA ARG A 89 15.54 5.31 -10.15
C ARG A 89 16.45 4.48 -11.06
N ALA A 90 16.07 3.24 -11.35
CA ALA A 90 16.87 2.37 -12.17
C ALA A 90 17.06 3.02 -13.55
N ARG A 91 18.32 3.11 -13.95
CA ARG A 91 18.75 3.75 -15.19
C ARG A 91 20.03 3.08 -15.65
N PHE A 92 20.16 2.90 -16.94
CA PHE A 92 21.38 2.44 -17.55
C PHE A 92 21.73 3.33 -18.75
N LYS A 93 23.01 3.38 -19.08
CA LYS A 93 23.53 4.02 -20.29
C LYS A 93 24.07 2.92 -21.20
N MET A 94 23.71 3.01 -22.47
CA MET A 94 24.28 2.18 -23.53
C MET A 94 25.33 2.97 -24.31
N ASP A 95 26.28 2.27 -24.91
CA ASP A 95 27.13 2.83 -25.96
C ASP A 95 26.46 2.73 -27.35
N GLU A 96 27.20 3.12 -28.39
CA GLU A 96 26.73 3.10 -29.78
C GLU A 96 26.50 1.69 -30.34
N LYS A 97 27.06 0.66 -29.70
CA LYS A 97 26.89 -0.76 -30.09
C LYS A 97 25.71 -1.42 -29.36
N GLY A 98 25.12 -0.72 -28.39
CA GLY A 98 24.04 -1.23 -27.56
C GLY A 98 24.51 -1.93 -26.29
N ASP A 99 25.81 -1.89 -25.99
CA ASP A 99 26.35 -2.49 -24.77
C ASP A 99 26.08 -1.57 -23.58
N ILE A 100 25.68 -2.16 -22.43
CA ILE A 100 25.45 -1.41 -21.21
C ILE A 100 26.80 -1.01 -20.59
N ILE A 101 27.09 0.29 -20.55
CA ILE A 101 28.35 0.83 -20.02
C ILE A 101 28.24 1.34 -18.58
N HIS A 102 27.02 1.62 -18.09
CA HIS A 102 26.76 2.01 -16.71
C HIS A 102 25.31 1.68 -16.34
N GLY A 103 25.06 1.18 -15.12
CA GLY A 103 23.70 0.90 -14.67
C GLY A 103 23.52 0.96 -13.16
N ASP A 104 22.45 1.61 -12.71
CA ASP A 104 21.84 1.37 -11.40
C ASP A 104 20.57 0.55 -11.65
N PHE A 105 20.56 -0.69 -11.20
CA PHE A 105 19.45 -1.63 -11.34
C PHE A 105 18.69 -1.81 -10.02
N THR A 106 18.88 -0.92 -9.06
CA THR A 106 18.19 -0.99 -7.77
C THR A 106 16.72 -0.64 -7.98
N HIS A 107 15.87 -1.67 -7.88
CA HIS A 107 14.43 -1.51 -7.97
C HIS A 107 13.81 -1.45 -6.59
N THR A 108 12.87 -0.53 -6.43
CA THR A 108 12.06 -0.44 -5.21
C THR A 108 10.62 -0.88 -5.44
N HIS A 109 10.24 -1.24 -6.66
CA HIS A 109 8.91 -1.72 -7.04
C HIS A 109 8.99 -3.06 -7.75
N ASP A 110 7.87 -3.78 -7.78
CA ASP A 110 7.77 -5.03 -8.53
C ASP A 110 7.90 -4.74 -10.04
N PRO A 111 8.52 -5.63 -10.82
CA PRO A 111 8.70 -5.42 -12.26
C PRO A 111 7.36 -5.18 -12.96
N PRO A 112 7.25 -4.16 -13.83
CA PRO A 112 6.10 -4.02 -14.71
C PRO A 112 5.96 -5.29 -15.57
N LYS A 113 4.72 -5.78 -15.69
CA LYS A 113 4.42 -6.97 -16.48
C LYS A 113 4.19 -6.55 -17.93
N TYR A 114 4.80 -7.29 -18.85
CA TYR A 114 4.63 -7.13 -20.29
C TYR A 114 4.28 -8.48 -20.91
N ALA A 115 3.54 -8.46 -22.02
CA ALA A 115 3.36 -9.57 -22.93
C ALA A 115 4.02 -9.26 -24.28
N ILE A 116 4.44 -10.29 -25.00
CA ILE A 116 4.97 -10.16 -26.37
C ILE A 116 3.79 -10.38 -27.33
N SER A 117 3.53 -9.42 -28.21
CA SER A 117 2.49 -9.55 -29.24
C SER A 117 2.90 -10.57 -30.32
N SER A 118 1.94 -10.97 -31.16
CA SER A 118 2.22 -11.78 -32.35
C SER A 118 3.18 -11.11 -33.35
N SER A 119 3.32 -9.78 -33.27
CA SER A 119 4.30 -9.00 -34.04
C SER A 119 5.65 -8.80 -33.33
N GLY A 120 5.88 -9.47 -32.18
CA GLY A 120 7.14 -9.42 -31.44
C GLY A 120 7.33 -8.17 -30.55
N ASN A 121 6.31 -7.32 -30.43
CA ASN A 121 6.39 -6.09 -29.65
C ASN A 121 6.00 -6.32 -28.18
N TYR A 122 6.69 -5.67 -27.25
CA TYR A 122 6.32 -5.69 -25.84
C TYR A 122 5.12 -4.78 -25.58
N VAL A 123 4.02 -5.35 -25.12
CA VAL A 123 2.79 -4.65 -24.71
C VAL A 123 2.67 -4.74 -23.20
N LYS A 124 2.51 -3.59 -22.54
CA LYS A 124 2.33 -3.55 -21.09
C LYS A 124 0.98 -4.16 -20.71
N LEU A 125 1.00 -5.09 -19.73
CA LEU A 125 -0.20 -5.72 -19.17
C LEU A 125 -0.88 -4.84 -18.12
#